data_AF-G0U866-F1
#
_entry.id   AF-G0U866-F1
#
_cell.length_a   1.000
_cell.length_b   1.000
_cell.length_c   1.000
_cell.angle_alpha   90.00
_cell.angle_beta   90.00
_cell.angle_gamma   90.00
#
_symmetry.space_group_name_H-M   'P 1'
#
loop_
_entity.id
_entity.type
_entity.pdbx_description
1 polymer ?
#
loop_
_entity_poly.entity_id
_entity_poly.type
_entity_poly.pdbx_seq_one_letter_code
_entity_poly.pdbx_strand_id
1 'polypeptide(L)'
;MQPQAPPMTPFEQRATQAFHAVGALRAQSVILHRSAAFCMDRCLDTEELYTLLRTTQAPIRYRLDTDLAEKKCTANCSAKWDELYRATAMRVNEEETRSVQMREMNRMMEAMQRNDSRGA
;
A
#
# COMPACT_ATOMS: atom_id res chain seq x y z
N MET A 1 -30.66 15.08 14.30
CA MET A 1 -29.57 14.58 15.15
C MET A 1 -29.24 13.16 14.70
N GLN A 2 -28.00 12.88 14.28
CA GLN A 2 -27.59 11.50 14.00
C GLN A 2 -27.67 10.69 15.31
N PRO A 3 -28.26 9.49 15.32
CA PRO A 3 -28.23 8.64 16.50
C PRO A 3 -26.78 8.31 16.83
N GLN A 4 -26.37 8.54 18.08
CA GLN A 4 -25.06 8.12 18.57
C GLN A 4 -24.98 6.60 18.46
N ALA A 5 -23.93 6.10 17.80
CA ALA A 5 -23.68 4.67 17.71
C ALA A 5 -23.58 4.07 19.14
N PRO A 6 -24.21 2.92 19.40
CA PRO A 6 -24.13 2.28 20.71
C PRO A 6 -22.65 2.00 21.08
N PRO A 7 -22.28 2.13 22.36
CA PRO A 7 -20.90 1.91 22.80
C PRO A 7 -20.50 0.46 22.55
N MET A 8 -19.35 0.26 21.91
CA MET A 8 -18.81 -1.07 21.62
C MET A 8 -18.60 -1.88 22.90
N THR A 9 -18.94 -3.16 22.86
CA THR A 9 -18.60 -4.12 23.90
C THR A 9 -17.08 -4.31 24.03
N PRO A 10 -16.58 -4.79 25.18
CA PRO A 10 -15.15 -5.09 25.35
C PRO A 10 -14.59 -6.11 24.35
N PHE A 11 -15.46 -6.98 23.81
CA PHE A 11 -15.09 -7.92 22.76
C PHE A 11 -14.92 -7.20 21.41
N GLU A 12 -15.89 -6.38 21.01
CA GLU A 12 -15.84 -5.60 19.77
C GLU A 12 -14.67 -4.63 19.73
N GLN A 13 -14.34 -4.00 20.87
CA GLN A 13 -13.15 -3.14 20.99
C GLN A 13 -11.87 -3.92 20.70
N ARG A 14 -11.70 -5.09 21.31
CA ARG A 14 -10.52 -5.94 21.11
C ARG A 14 -10.44 -6.48 19.68
N ALA A 15 -11.56 -6.93 19.13
CA ALA A 15 -11.63 -7.40 17.76
C ALA A 15 -11.26 -6.28 16.76
N THR A 16 -11.76 -5.07 16.98
CA THR A 16 -11.46 -3.88 16.16
C THR A 16 -9.97 -3.51 16.25
N GLN A 17 -9.40 -3.49 17.45
CA GLN A 17 -7.97 -3.25 17.64
C GLN A 17 -7.11 -4.31 16.95
N ALA A 18 -7.44 -5.59 17.08
CA ALA A 18 -6.74 -6.68 16.42
C ALA A 18 -6.83 -6.57 14.89
N PHE A 19 -8.01 -6.22 14.36
CA PHE A 19 -8.21 -5.99 12.94
C PHE A 19 -7.32 -4.85 12.42
N HIS A 20 -7.27 -3.71 13.11
CA HIS A 20 -6.39 -2.60 12.75
C HIS A 20 -4.91 -2.99 12.81
N ALA A 21 -4.49 -3.71 13.85
CA ALA A 21 -3.09 -4.16 14.00
C ALA A 21 -2.68 -5.10 12.86
N VAL A 22 -3.49 -6.11 12.54
CA VAL A 22 -3.23 -7.04 11.42
C VAL A 22 -3.23 -6.30 10.09
N GLY A 23 -4.15 -5.34 9.89
CA GLY A 23 -4.18 -4.48 8.71
C GLY A 23 -2.89 -3.69 8.54
N ALA A 24 -2.40 -3.05 9.60
CA ALA A 24 -1.16 -2.29 9.57
C ALA A 24 0.07 -3.17 9.26
N LEU A 25 0.15 -4.36 9.87
CA LEU A 25 1.24 -5.31 9.61
C LEU A 25 1.24 -5.82 8.17
N ARG A 26 0.07 -6.14 7.61
CA ARG A 26 -0.06 -6.53 6.19
C ARG A 26 0.38 -5.41 5.25
N ALA A 27 -0.04 -4.18 5.54
CA ALA A 27 0.37 -3.03 4.74
C ALA A 27 1.90 -2.84 4.78
N GLN A 28 2.52 -2.88 5.96
CA GLN A 28 3.98 -2.77 6.08
C GLN A 28 4.72 -3.89 5.34
N SER A 29 4.24 -5.13 5.44
CA SER A 29 4.82 -6.27 4.72
C SER A 29 4.78 -6.07 3.21
N VAL A 30 3.64 -5.62 2.66
CA VAL A 30 3.49 -5.34 1.22
C VAL A 30 4.39 -4.18 0.78
N ILE A 31 4.46 -3.11 1.57
CA ILE A 31 5.32 -1.95 1.27
C ILE A 31 6.77 -2.40 1.17
N LEU A 32 7.28 -3.11 2.18
CA LEU A 32 8.67 -3.57 2.22
C LEU A 32 9.00 -4.53 1.08
N HIS A 33 8.15 -5.52 0.82
CA HIS A 33 8.44 -6.52 -0.20
C HIS A 33 8.33 -5.94 -1.63
N ARG A 34 7.31 -5.12 -1.90
CA ARG A 34 7.14 -4.53 -3.24
C ARG A 34 8.17 -3.45 -3.52
N SER A 35 8.53 -2.64 -2.53
CA SER A 35 9.57 -1.61 -2.70
C SER A 35 10.91 -2.24 -3.02
N ALA A 36 11.28 -3.29 -2.27
CA ALA A 36 12.54 -3.99 -2.48
C ALA A 36 12.58 -4.62 -3.88
N ALA A 37 11.56 -5.40 -4.26
CA ALA A 37 11.50 -6.01 -5.58
C ALA A 37 11.56 -4.97 -6.71
N PHE A 38 10.72 -3.93 -6.65
CA PHE A 38 10.67 -2.89 -7.67
C PHE A 38 12.01 -2.13 -7.82
N CYS A 39 12.64 -1.77 -6.71
CA CYS A 39 13.90 -1.05 -6.77
C CYS A 39 15.07 -1.94 -7.21
N MET A 40 15.08 -3.22 -6.85
CA MET A 40 16.08 -4.18 -7.33
C MET A 40 15.94 -4.35 -8.85
N ASP A 41 14.73 -4.58 -9.37
CA ASP A 41 14.49 -4.73 -10.81
C ASP A 41 14.87 -3.49 -11.63
N ARG A 42 14.77 -2.31 -11.03
CA ARG A 42 15.04 -1.04 -11.73
C ARG A 42 16.48 -0.55 -11.60
N CYS A 43 17.16 -0.90 -10.51
CA CYS A 43 18.48 -0.35 -10.20
C CYS A 43 19.63 -1.34 -10.30
N LEU A 44 19.38 -2.65 -10.20
CA LEU A 44 20.42 -3.64 -10.37
C LEU A 44 20.52 -4.07 -11.82
N ASP A 45 21.75 -4.11 -12.32
CA ASP A 45 22.03 -4.74 -13.60
C ASP A 45 22.01 -6.27 -13.43
N THR A 46 20.87 -6.87 -13.79
CA THR A 46 20.69 -8.33 -13.76
C THR A 46 21.28 -9.02 -14.99
N GLU A 47 21.64 -8.27 -16.04
CA GLU A 47 22.33 -8.82 -17.21
C GLU A 47 23.81 -9.09 -16.86
N GLU A 48 24.45 -8.20 -16.08
CA GLU A 48 25.81 -8.43 -15.59
C GLU A 48 25.91 -9.52 -14.51
N LEU A 49 24.83 -9.81 -13.77
CA LEU A 49 24.83 -10.87 -12.75
C LEU A 49 25.17 -12.26 -13.32
N TYR A 50 24.85 -12.51 -14.60
CA TYR A 50 25.20 -13.74 -15.32
C TYR A 50 26.54 -13.64 -16.08
N THR A 51 27.10 -12.44 -16.26
CA THR A 51 28.46 -12.24 -16.81
C THR A 51 29.54 -12.15 -15.72
N LEU A 52 29.15 -12.03 -14.44
CA LEU A 52 30.03 -12.15 -13.25
C LEU A 52 30.80 -13.47 -13.18
N LEU A 53 30.43 -14.49 -13.98
CA LEU A 53 31.35 -15.57 -14.31
C LEU A 53 32.46 -15.06 -15.25
N ARG A 54 33.46 -14.41 -14.66
CA ARG A 54 34.81 -14.21 -15.23
C ARG A 54 34.95 -13.18 -16.36
N THR A 55 34.66 -11.90 -16.11
CA THR A 55 35.45 -10.86 -16.79
C THR A 55 36.75 -10.65 -16.02
N THR A 56 37.76 -11.48 -16.26
CA THR A 56 39.16 -11.22 -15.86
C THR A 56 39.73 -9.91 -16.45
N GLN A 57 38.94 -9.21 -17.26
CA GLN A 57 39.28 -8.00 -18.00
C GLN A 57 38.60 -6.73 -17.47
N ALA A 58 37.64 -6.83 -16.54
CA ALA A 58 37.02 -5.64 -15.94
C ALA A 58 37.88 -5.17 -14.74
N PRO A 59 38.45 -3.96 -14.76
CA PRO A 59 39.21 -3.46 -13.62
C PRO A 59 38.31 -3.38 -12.39
N ILE A 60 38.80 -3.81 -11.21
CA ILE A 60 38.06 -3.76 -9.93
C ILE A 60 37.42 -2.38 -9.69
N ARG A 61 38.10 -1.31 -10.12
CA ARG A 61 37.61 0.07 -10.04
C ARG A 61 36.29 0.30 -10.79
N TYR A 62 36.16 -0.26 -11.99
CA TYR A 62 34.93 -0.15 -12.78
C TYR A 62 33.76 -0.78 -12.04
N ARG A 63 33.94 -1.99 -11.50
CA ARG A 63 32.89 -2.67 -10.74
C ARG A 63 32.52 -1.93 -9.46
N LEU A 64 33.50 -1.40 -8.74
CA LEU A 64 33.24 -0.57 -7.54
C LEU A 64 32.42 0.68 -7.89
N ASP A 65 32.73 1.36 -8.99
CA ASP A 65 31.99 2.53 -9.43
C ASP A 65 30.53 2.16 -9.82
N THR A 66 30.33 1.02 -10.49
CA THR A 66 29.00 0.47 -10.81
C THR A 66 28.22 0.12 -9.54
N ASP A 67 28.80 -0.65 -8.62
CA ASP A 67 28.13 -1.02 -7.36
C ASP A 67 27.75 0.21 -6.53
N LEU A 68 28.59 1.25 -6.53
CA LEU A 68 28.27 2.54 -5.89
C LEU A 68 27.11 3.26 -6.58
N ALA A 69 27.04 3.20 -7.92
CA ALA A 69 25.94 3.76 -8.69
C ALA A 69 24.62 3.01 -8.44
N GLU A 70 24.65 1.68 -8.43
CA GLU A 70 23.52 0.81 -8.11
C GLU A 70 23.00 1.10 -6.69
N LYS A 71 23.90 1.15 -5.70
CA LYS A 71 23.55 1.50 -4.31
C LYS A 71 22.87 2.87 -4.22
N LYS A 72 23.38 3.87 -4.94
CA LYS A 72 22.80 5.21 -4.99
C LYS A 72 21.43 5.19 -5.68
N CYS A 73 21.26 4.39 -6.73
CA CYS A 73 19.97 4.20 -7.39
C CYS A 73 18.94 3.60 -6.42
N THR A 74 19.28 2.50 -5.75
CA THR A 74 18.38 1.81 -4.82
C THR A 74 17.94 2.72 -3.67
N ALA A 75 18.87 3.49 -3.08
CA ALA A 75 18.55 4.45 -2.04
C ALA A 75 17.59 5.56 -2.50
N ASN A 76 17.78 6.08 -3.71
CA ASN A 76 16.89 7.08 -4.30
C ASN A 76 15.53 6.49 -4.68
N CYS A 77 15.51 5.25 -5.17
CA CYS A 77 14.30 4.54 -5.52
C CYS A 77 13.44 4.28 -4.28
N SER A 78 14.03 3.75 -3.20
CA SER A 78 13.29 3.48 -1.96
C SER A 78 12.71 4.76 -1.35
N ALA A 79 13.48 5.86 -1.36
CA ALA A 79 13.01 7.15 -0.85
C ALA A 79 11.80 7.69 -1.63
N LYS A 80 11.78 7.50 -2.96
CA LYS A 80 10.64 7.92 -3.81
C LYS A 80 9.45 6.96 -3.70
N TRP A 81 9.70 5.68 -3.50
CA TRP A 81 8.66 4.66 -3.41
C TRP A 81 7.71 4.94 -2.25
N ASP A 82 8.24 5.26 -1.07
CA ASP A 82 7.42 5.52 0.12
C ASP A 82 6.44 6.66 -0.09
N GLU A 83 6.88 7.74 -0.72
CA GLU A 83 6.04 8.91 -1.02
C GLU A 83 4.96 8.57 -2.06
N LEU A 84 5.34 7.91 -3.16
CA LEU A 84 4.43 7.51 -4.22
C LEU A 84 3.37 6.51 -3.73
N TYR A 85 3.78 5.58 -2.88
CA TYR A 85 2.89 4.63 -2.23
C TYR A 85 1.87 5.34 -1.33
N ARG A 86 2.32 6.25 -0.45
CA ARG A 86 1.42 7.00 0.45
C ARG A 86 0.40 7.80 -0.33
N ALA A 87 0.84 8.57 -1.33
CA ALA A 87 -0.06 9.37 -2.17
C ALA A 87 -1.09 8.50 -2.90
N THR A 88 -0.66 7.35 -3.44
CA THR A 88 -1.55 6.41 -4.13
C THR A 88 -2.55 5.76 -3.16
N ALA A 89 -2.09 5.35 -1.98
CA ALA A 89 -2.95 4.73 -0.97
C ALA A 89 -4.02 5.69 -0.46
N MET A 90 -3.67 6.97 -0.22
CA MET A 90 -4.65 8.00 0.15
C MET A 90 -5.70 8.18 -0.95
N ARG A 91 -5.27 8.34 -2.21
CA ARG A 91 -6.18 8.51 -3.34
C ARG A 91 -7.16 7.34 -3.48
N VAL A 92 -6.66 6.11 -3.43
CA VAL A 92 -7.50 4.90 -3.55
C VAL A 92 -8.45 4.78 -2.35
N ASN A 93 -7.99 5.06 -1.13
CA ASN A 93 -8.85 5.02 0.06
C ASN A 93 -9.97 6.06 -0.01
N GLU A 94 -9.69 7.28 -0.48
CA GLU A 94 -10.71 8.32 -0.68
C GLU A 94 -11.76 7.90 -1.71
N GLU A 95 -11.32 7.31 -2.81
CA GLU A 95 -12.18 6.80 -3.88
C GLU A 95 -13.09 5.67 -3.38
N GLU A 96 -12.53 4.69 -2.66
CA GLU A 96 -13.29 3.59 -2.06
C GLU A 96 -14.24 4.06 -0.95
N THR A 97 -13.80 4.99 -0.10
CA THR A 97 -14.65 5.58 0.95
C THR A 97 -15.87 6.25 0.32
N ARG A 98 -15.66 7.01 -0.76
CA ARG A 98 -16.75 7.66 -1.51
C ARG A 98 -17.71 6.63 -2.11
N SER A 99 -17.19 5.54 -2.68
CA SER A 99 -17.99 4.44 -3.24
C SER A 99 -18.88 3.79 -2.17
N VAL A 100 -18.33 3.48 -1.00
CA VAL A 100 -19.08 2.91 0.11
C VAL A 100 -20.12 3.89 0.65
N GLN A 101 -19.75 5.16 0.85
CA GLN A 101 -20.69 6.19 1.30
C GLN A 101 -21.88 6.36 0.35
N MET A 102 -21.64 6.40 -0.97
CA MET A 102 -22.72 6.46 -1.95
C MET A 102 -23.61 5.21 -1.91
N ARG A 103 -23.02 4.03 -1.75
CA ARG A 103 -23.77 2.77 -1.66
C ARG A 103 -24.69 2.74 -0.44
N GLU A 104 -24.19 3.15 0.73
CA GLU A 104 -24.99 3.19 1.96
C GLU A 104 -26.05 4.30 1.92
N MET A 105 -25.74 5.45 1.33
CA MET A 105 -26.73 6.51 1.10
C MET A 105 -27.89 6.03 0.20
N ASN A 106 -27.58 5.33 -0.89
CA ASN A 106 -28.59 4.77 -1.78
C ASN A 106 -29.45 3.72 -1.06
N ARG A 107 -28.84 2.84 -0.26
CA ARG A 107 -29.58 1.87 0.56
C ARG A 107 -30.52 2.54 1.56
N MET A 108 -30.09 3.61 2.22
CA MET A 108 -30.96 4.37 3.11
C MET A 108 -32.13 5.04 2.37
N MET A 109 -31.88 5.61 1.19
CA MET A 109 -32.94 6.21 0.37
C MET A 109 -33.96 5.17 -0.09
N GLU A 110 -33.51 4.00 -0.55
CA GLU A 110 -34.40 2.89 -0.90
C GLU A 110 -35.21 2.40 0.29
N ALA A 111 -34.60 2.30 1.47
CA ALA A 111 -35.29 1.88 2.69
C ALA A 111 -36.36 2.91 3.12
N MET A 112 -36.08 4.22 3.00
CA MET A 112 -37.06 5.28 3.27
C MET A 112 -38.23 5.23 2.28
N GLN A 113 -37.96 5.11 0.99
CA GLN A 113 -39.02 5.01 -0.03
C GLN A 113 -39.91 3.77 0.18
N ARG A 114 -39.32 2.62 0.55
CA ARG A 114 -40.09 1.41 0.85
C ARG A 114 -40.94 1.55 2.12
N ASN A 115 -40.45 2.26 3.14
CA ASN A 115 -41.23 2.50 4.35
C ASN A 115 -42.39 3.49 4.13
N ASP A 116 -42.21 4.54 3.34
CA ASP A 116 -43.30 5.46 2.98
C ASP A 116 -44.42 4.75 2.20
N SER A 117 -44.06 3.81 1.30
CA SER A 117 -45.05 3.03 0.53
C SER A 117 -45.81 1.95 1.32
N ARG A 118 -45.46 1.71 2.59
CA ARG A 118 -46.17 0.77 3.49
C ARG A 118 -47.02 1.47 4.54
N GLY A 119 -46.97 2.79 4.62
CA GLY A 119 -47.77 3.62 5.53
C GLY A 119 -48.97 4.31 4.89
N ALA A 120 -49.26 4.04 3.61
CA ALA A 120 -50.42 4.55 2.87
C ALA A 120 -51.43 3.44 2.57
#